data_AF-A0A7W0YLW2-F1
#
_entry.id   AF-A0A7W0YLW2-F1
#
_cell.length_a   1.000
_cell.length_b   1.000
_cell.length_c   1.000
_cell.angle_alpha   90.00
_cell.angle_beta   90.00
_cell.angle_gamma   90.00
#
_symmetry.space_group_name_H-M   'P 1'
#
loop_
_entity.id
_entity.type
_entity.pdbx_description
1 polymer ?
#
loop_
_entity_poly.entity_id
_entity_poly.type
_entity_poly.pdbx_seq_one_letter_code
_entity_poly.pdbx_strand_id
1 'polypeptide(L)'
;MSFVGALTEISQTVIGTVDAAAVQRICQQRIREKAAAYARIDDEVTALIIDRARRGVGLAVISNGFREDVLAWSTCSLAREFQCSVFSCAEGVANPTLRSICERYAGWEFSQR
;
A
#
# COMPACT_ATOMS: atom_id res chain seq x y z
N MET A 1 10.98 -6.60 1.65
CA MET A 1 11.64 -6.42 0.34
C MET A 1 11.34 -5.02 -0.20
N SER A 2 12.34 -4.27 -0.67
CA SER A 2 12.16 -2.93 -1.29
C SER A 2 11.97 -3.04 -2.80
N PHE A 3 11.44 -2.00 -3.44
CA PHE A 3 11.28 -2.01 -4.90
C PHE A 3 12.63 -2.03 -5.62
N VAL A 4 13.62 -1.28 -5.11
CA VAL A 4 15.01 -1.30 -5.63
C VAL A 4 15.58 -2.71 -5.60
N GLY A 5 15.42 -3.43 -4.48
CA GLY A 5 15.91 -4.80 -4.33
C GLY A 5 15.24 -5.72 -5.33
N ALA A 6 13.92 -5.65 -5.45
CA ALA A 6 13.14 -6.44 -6.40
C ALA A 6 13.56 -6.20 -7.86
N LEU A 7 13.70 -4.94 -8.26
CA LEU A 7 14.06 -4.59 -9.63
C LEU A 7 15.51 -4.98 -9.94
N THR A 8 16.41 -4.84 -8.97
CA THR A 8 17.81 -5.27 -9.10
C THR A 8 17.91 -6.78 -9.29
N GLU A 9 17.23 -7.55 -8.44
CA GLU A 9 17.21 -9.01 -8.52
C GLU A 9 16.66 -9.49 -9.87
N ILE A 10 15.49 -9.00 -10.28
CA ILE A 10 14.87 -9.35 -11.57
C ILE A 10 15.81 -8.97 -12.74
N SER A 11 16.39 -7.77 -12.71
CA SER A 11 17.26 -7.30 -13.79
C SER A 11 18.56 -8.11 -13.87
N GLN A 12 19.12 -8.51 -12.73
CA GLN A 12 20.25 -9.45 -12.68
C GLN A 12 19.87 -10.80 -13.28
N THR A 13 18.71 -11.34 -12.93
CA THR A 13 18.25 -12.64 -13.44
C THR A 13 17.99 -12.61 -14.95
N VAL A 14 17.41 -11.54 -15.48
CA VAL A 14 16.96 -11.48 -16.89
C VAL A 14 18.06 -10.99 -17.83
N ILE A 15 18.87 -10.02 -17.41
CA ILE A 15 19.80 -9.27 -18.29
C ILE A 15 21.26 -9.43 -17.84
N GLY A 16 21.53 -10.03 -16.68
CA GLY A 16 22.87 -10.30 -16.15
C GLY A 16 23.62 -9.07 -15.62
N THR A 17 23.26 -7.86 -16.05
CA THR A 17 23.87 -6.60 -15.61
C THR A 17 22.80 -5.60 -15.19
N VAL A 18 23.11 -4.80 -14.17
CA VAL A 18 22.19 -3.79 -13.62
C VAL A 18 22.86 -2.44 -13.59
N ASP A 19 22.29 -1.49 -14.33
CA ASP A 19 22.59 -0.08 -14.17
C ASP A 19 21.88 0.45 -12.91
N ALA A 20 22.65 0.64 -11.84
CA ALA A 20 22.15 1.17 -10.58
C ALA A 20 21.51 2.56 -10.74
N ALA A 21 21.99 3.39 -11.66
CA ALA A 21 21.42 4.71 -11.92
C ALA A 21 20.06 4.62 -12.64
N ALA A 22 19.88 3.66 -13.55
CA ALA A 22 18.58 3.37 -14.15
C ALA A 22 17.58 2.85 -13.10
N VAL A 23 17.99 1.89 -12.26
CA VAL A 23 17.15 1.37 -11.17
C VAL A 23 16.70 2.49 -10.24
N GLN A 24 17.63 3.36 -9.82
CA GLN A 24 17.31 4.46 -8.92
C GLN A 24 16.36 5.47 -9.56
N ARG A 25 16.53 5.81 -10.85
CA ARG A 25 15.59 6.68 -11.59
C ARG A 25 14.19 6.09 -11.66
N ILE A 26 14.06 4.81 -12.00
CA ILE A 26 12.76 4.12 -12.07
C ILE A 26 12.11 4.08 -10.69
N CYS A 27 12.87 3.83 -9.63
CA CYS A 27 12.36 3.85 -8.27
C CYS A 27 11.84 5.23 -7.86
N GLN A 28 12.61 6.29 -8.14
CA GLN A 28 12.18 7.66 -7.87
C GLN A 28 10.95 8.06 -8.68
N GLN A 29 10.88 7.67 -9.95
CA GLN A 29 9.72 7.91 -10.80
C GLN A 29 8.46 7.25 -10.20
N ARG A 30 8.57 5.97 -9.82
CA ARG A 30 7.46 5.23 -9.20
C ARG A 30 6.98 5.87 -7.90
N ILE A 31 7.92 6.32 -7.05
CA ILE A 31 7.57 7.03 -5.81
C ILE A 31 6.77 8.30 -6.13
N ARG A 32 7.21 9.09 -7.13
CA ARG A 32 6.49 10.31 -7.54
C ARG A 32 5.10 10.02 -8.09
N GLU A 33 4.98 9.01 -8.96
CA GLU A 33 3.70 8.61 -9.55
C GLU A 33 2.70 8.12 -8.48
N LYS A 34 3.17 7.32 -7.53
CA LYS A 34 2.34 6.86 -6.41
C LYS A 34 1.99 7.99 -5.44
N ALA A 35 2.94 8.87 -5.12
CA ALA A 35 2.66 10.05 -4.30
C ALA A 35 1.61 10.95 -4.96
N ALA A 36 1.65 11.11 -6.29
CA ALA A 36 0.64 11.86 -7.03
C ALA A 36 -0.76 11.21 -6.94
N ALA A 37 -0.84 9.88 -6.94
CA ALA A 37 -2.11 9.17 -6.72
C ALA A 37 -2.67 9.40 -5.30
N TYR A 38 -1.81 9.43 -4.28
CA TYR A 38 -2.23 9.76 -2.90
C TYR A 38 -2.56 11.24 -2.71
N ALA A 39 -1.93 12.13 -3.47
CA ALA A 39 -2.19 13.57 -3.42
C ALA A 39 -3.49 13.99 -4.13
N ARG A 40 -4.06 13.12 -4.98
CA ARG A 40 -5.29 13.35 -5.73
C ARG A 40 -6.29 12.22 -5.51
N ILE A 41 -6.59 11.94 -4.25
CA ILE A 41 -7.78 11.15 -3.95
C ILE A 41 -8.98 12.03 -4.25
N ASP A 42 -9.89 11.52 -5.07
CA ASP A 42 -11.11 12.22 -5.46
C ASP A 42 -11.88 12.70 -4.21
N ASP A 43 -12.36 13.93 -4.24
CA ASP A 43 -13.06 14.55 -3.11
C ASP A 43 -14.34 13.78 -2.74
N GLU A 44 -15.02 13.19 -3.73
CA GLU A 44 -16.21 12.37 -3.50
C GLU A 44 -15.86 11.07 -2.76
N VAL A 45 -14.74 10.44 -3.13
CA VAL A 45 -14.24 9.22 -2.46
C VAL A 45 -13.83 9.55 -1.03
N THR A 46 -13.14 10.67 -0.83
CA THR A 46 -12.75 11.18 0.49
C THR A 46 -13.98 11.44 1.36
N ALA A 47 -14.98 12.14 0.83
CA ALA A 47 -16.22 12.44 1.54
C ALA A 47 -16.97 11.15 1.93
N LEU A 48 -17.02 10.17 1.02
CA LEU A 48 -17.65 8.88 1.29
C LEU A 48 -16.92 8.11 2.41
N ILE A 49 -15.59 8.06 2.37
CA ILE A 49 -14.79 7.39 3.41
C ILE A 49 -15.06 8.03 4.77
N ILE A 50 -15.03 9.36 4.84
CA ILE A 50 -15.28 10.11 6.08
C ILE A 50 -16.71 9.90 6.59
N ASP A 51 -17.72 9.95 5.72
CA ASP A 51 -19.12 9.69 6.10
C ASP A 51 -19.30 8.28 6.68
N ARG A 52 -18.70 7.27 6.05
CA ARG A 52 -18.78 5.89 6.55
C ARG A 52 -18.07 5.72 7.89
N ALA A 53 -16.86 6.27 8.04
CA ALA A 53 -16.14 6.26 9.32
C ALA A 53 -16.96 6.93 10.43
N ARG A 54 -17.56 8.10 10.17
CA ARG A 54 -18.41 8.83 11.13
C ARG A 54 -19.69 8.08 11.53
N ARG A 55 -20.19 7.21 10.66
CA ARG A 55 -21.34 6.33 10.95
C ARG A 55 -20.95 5.06 11.72
N GLY A 56 -19.70 4.96 12.18
CA GLY A 56 -19.20 3.80 12.93
C GLY A 56 -18.89 2.59 12.05
N VAL A 57 -18.77 2.77 10.73
CA VAL A 57 -18.33 1.68 9.84
C VAL A 57 -16.84 1.49 10.04
N GLY A 58 -16.44 0.25 10.32
CA GLY A 58 -15.04 -0.12 10.42
C GLY A 58 -14.34 -0.06 9.06
N LEU A 59 -13.28 0.73 8.93
CA LEU A 59 -12.51 0.85 7.70
C LEU A 59 -11.11 0.27 7.85
N ALA A 60 -10.71 -0.57 6.88
CA ALA A 60 -9.36 -1.09 6.77
C ALA A 60 -8.77 -0.94 5.37
N VAL A 61 -7.46 -0.71 5.29
CA VAL A 61 -6.69 -0.79 4.05
C VAL A 61 -5.96 -2.12 4.00
N ILE A 62 -6.12 -2.82 2.88
CA ILE A 62 -5.38 -4.05 2.59
C ILE A 62 -4.74 -3.86 1.21
N SER A 63 -3.41 -3.84 1.16
CA SER A 63 -2.71 -3.54 -0.09
C SER A 63 -1.48 -4.43 -0.29
N ASN A 64 -1.34 -4.94 -1.51
CA ASN A 64 -0.05 -5.43 -1.95
C ASN A 64 0.83 -4.22 -2.28
N GLY A 65 1.91 -4.05 -1.52
CA GLY A 65 2.76 -2.87 -1.62
C GLY A 65 4.18 -3.13 -1.17
N PHE A 66 5.08 -2.22 -1.51
CA PHE A 66 6.47 -2.19 -1.05
C PHE A 66 6.61 -1.30 0.19
N ARG A 67 7.80 -1.29 0.79
CA ARG A 67 8.08 -0.52 2.02
C ARG A 67 7.79 0.97 1.83
N GLU A 68 8.05 1.48 0.64
CA GLU A 68 7.81 2.86 0.24
C GLU A 68 6.31 3.21 0.31
N ASP A 69 5.43 2.27 0.01
CA ASP A 69 3.98 2.44 0.09
C ASP A 69 3.51 2.58 1.55
N VAL A 70 4.10 1.79 2.45
CA VAL A 70 3.83 1.87 3.90
C VAL A 70 4.25 3.23 4.45
N LEU A 71 5.41 3.72 4.04
CA LEU A 71 5.91 5.04 4.46
C LEU A 71 5.01 6.16 3.93
N ALA A 72 4.64 6.11 2.64
CA ALA A 72 3.74 7.10 2.05
C ALA A 72 2.35 7.10 2.72
N TRP A 73 1.82 5.91 3.07
CA TRP A 73 0.54 5.79 3.74
C TRP A 73 0.48 6.57 5.05
N SER A 74 1.56 6.57 5.85
CA SER A 74 1.61 7.33 7.11
C SER A 74 1.44 8.85 6.94
N THR A 75 1.68 9.37 5.72
CA THR A 75 1.53 10.79 5.37
C THR A 75 0.20 11.10 4.69
N CYS A 76 -0.61 10.08 4.38
CA CYS A 76 -1.91 10.24 3.73
C CYS A 76 -2.93 10.82 4.71
N SER A 77 -3.68 11.86 4.30
CA SER A 77 -4.70 12.50 5.14
C SER A 77 -5.82 11.55 5.56
N LEU A 78 -6.11 10.55 4.73
CA LEU A 78 -7.11 9.52 5.01
C LEU A 78 -6.63 8.44 5.97
N ALA A 79 -5.33 8.30 6.23
CA ALA A 79 -4.81 7.18 7.02
C ALA A 79 -5.43 7.08 8.42
N ARG A 80 -5.78 8.22 9.01
CA ARG A 80 -6.44 8.31 10.32
C ARG A 80 -7.90 7.81 10.33
N GLU A 81 -8.54 7.76 9.17
CA GLU A 81 -9.93 7.31 9.05
C GLU A 81 -10.03 5.77 9.00
N PHE A 82 -8.89 5.07 8.85
CA PHE A 82 -8.79 3.62 8.82
C PHE A 82 -8.25 3.09 10.15
N GLN A 83 -8.96 2.12 10.74
CA GLN A 83 -8.56 1.51 12.02
C GLN A 83 -7.49 0.44 11.85
N CYS A 84 -7.35 -0.10 10.64
CA CYS A 84 -6.36 -1.12 10.33
C CYS A 84 -5.77 -0.86 8.94
N SER A 85 -4.46 -1.04 8.82
CA SER A 85 -3.77 -1.00 7.53
C SER A 85 -2.77 -2.14 7.45
N VAL A 86 -2.97 -3.05 6.51
CA VAL A 86 -2.15 -4.24 6.31
C VAL A 86 -1.53 -4.20 4.92
N PHE A 87 -0.20 -4.33 4.87
CA PHE A 87 0.57 -4.27 3.63
C PHE A 87 1.38 -5.54 3.42
N SER A 88 1.41 -6.07 2.19
CA SER A 88 2.11 -7.32 1.89
C SER A 88 3.58 -7.34 2.30
N CYS A 89 4.29 -6.22 2.12
CA CYS A 89 5.70 -6.14 2.48
C CYS A 89 5.97 -6.12 3.99
N ALA A 90 4.99 -5.72 4.81
CA ALA A 90 5.10 -5.73 6.26
C ALA A 90 4.83 -7.14 6.82
N GLU A 91 3.85 -7.83 6.24
CA GLU A 91 3.43 -9.16 6.69
C GLU A 91 4.18 -10.32 6.01
N GLY A 92 4.95 -10.04 4.95
CA GLY A 92 5.66 -11.07 4.19
C GLY A 92 4.74 -12.01 3.40
N VAL A 93 3.44 -11.68 3.28
CA VAL A 93 2.43 -12.46 2.56
C VAL A 93 1.66 -11.57 1.59
N ALA A 94 1.11 -12.13 0.52
CA ALA A 94 0.27 -11.40 -0.44
C ALA A 94 -1.22 -11.62 -0.14
N ASN A 95 -2.08 -10.80 -0.75
CA ASN A 95 -3.51 -11.13 -0.85
C ASN A 95 -3.71 -12.54 -1.47
N PRO A 96 -4.68 -13.34 -0.98
CA PRO A 96 -5.76 -12.99 -0.04
C PRO A 96 -5.40 -13.12 1.45
N THR A 97 -4.22 -13.62 1.82
CA THR A 97 -3.84 -13.89 3.22
C THR A 97 -3.84 -12.63 4.08
N LEU A 98 -3.61 -11.45 3.50
CA LEU A 98 -3.68 -10.18 4.24
C LEU A 98 -5.09 -9.91 4.82
N ARG A 99 -6.15 -10.47 4.21
CA ARG A 99 -7.52 -10.33 4.74
C ARG A 99 -7.65 -10.93 6.13
N SER A 100 -7.22 -12.18 6.31
CA SER A 100 -7.33 -12.85 7.62
C SER A 100 -6.44 -12.19 8.67
N ILE A 101 -5.32 -11.60 8.25
CA ILE A 101 -4.48 -10.80 9.15
C ILE A 101 -5.22 -9.53 9.60
N CYS A 102 -5.84 -8.83 8.66
CA CYS A 102 -6.62 -7.63 8.95
C CYS A 102 -7.82 -7.91 9.88
N GLU A 103 -8.54 -9.01 9.67
CA GLU A 103 -9.66 -9.46 10.52
C GLU A 103 -9.21 -9.66 11.96
N ARG A 104 -8.05 -10.32 12.16
CA ARG A 104 -7.47 -10.52 13.50
C ARG A 104 -7.06 -9.21 14.17
N TYR A 105 -6.46 -8.27 13.44
CA TYR A 105 -6.04 -6.98 14.01
C TYR A 105 -7.21 -6.06 14.35
N ALA A 106 -8.24 -6.03 13.49
CA ALA A 106 -9.38 -5.15 13.67
C ALA A 106 -10.45 -5.74 14.61
N GLY A 107 -10.39 -7.06 14.90
CA GLY A 107 -11.44 -7.76 15.63
C GLY A 107 -12.74 -7.86 14.82
N TRP A 108 -12.64 -7.92 13.49
CA TRP A 108 -13.79 -7.93 12.58
C TRP A 108 -13.88 -9.26 11.84
N GLU A 109 -15.11 -9.62 11.46
CA GLU A 109 -15.37 -10.59 10.40
C GLU A 109 -15.83 -9.81 9.17
N PHE A 110 -15.04 -9.82 8.08
CA PHE A 110 -15.51 -9.17 6.86
C PHE A 110 -16.67 -10.00 6.28
N SER A 111 -17.85 -9.38 6.16
CA SER A 111 -18.99 -10.01 5.51
C SER A 111 -18.65 -10.37 4.06
N GLN A 112 -18.71 -11.65 3.72
CA GLN A 112 -18.65 -12.10 2.33
C GLN A 112 -20.00 -11.80 1.67
N ARG A 113 -20.09 -10.66 0.98
CA ARG A 113 -21.20 -10.36 0.08
C ARG A 113 -20.71 -10.35 -1.36
#